data_AF-A0A098SAZ7-F1
#
_entry.id   AF-A0A098SAZ7-F1
#
_cell.length_a   1.000
_cell.length_b   1.000
_cell.length_c   1.000
_cell.angle_alpha   90.00
_cell.angle_beta   90.00
_cell.angle_gamma   90.00
#
_symmetry.space_group_name_H-M   'P 1'
#
loop_
_entity.id
_entity.type
_entity.pdbx_description
1 polymer ?
#
loop_
_entity_poly.entity_id
_entity_poly.type
_entity_poly.pdbx_seq_one_letter_code
_entity_poly.pdbx_strand_id
1 'polypeptide(L)'
;MRIIHGMELLDKPFPPIFPMISPDNDWYRFRLWLEGAPLTMKLREQAGLPPLEKAIPEMTEEEIREAIAFRMDALKKSGIGIYLQELPPPILLMALCEMLEEETERMEGEGWTLDGCSGYCPGCLQRPWCNTGQSLGWAEDNEAGGMHLRAELQDFVSMNPQPKEVLDAFNEELEEDIRGFRSADPKNN
;
A
#
# COMPACT_ATOMS: atom_id res chain seq x y z
N MET A 1 22.93 36.48 28.68
CA MET A 1 23.18 35.23 27.93
C MET A 1 22.38 34.13 28.62
N ARG A 2 21.15 33.86 28.17
CA ARG A 2 20.31 32.79 28.74
C ARG A 2 20.69 31.50 28.04
N ILE A 3 21.18 30.54 28.81
CA ILE A 3 21.43 29.17 28.39
C ILE A 3 20.06 28.55 28.12
N ILE A 4 19.80 28.22 26.85
CA ILE A 4 18.61 27.47 26.42
C ILE A 4 18.76 26.08 27.04
N HIS A 5 17.97 25.80 28.07
CA HIS A 5 17.83 24.45 28.61
C HIS A 5 17.22 23.55 27.54
N GLY A 6 17.65 22.29 27.53
CA GLY A 6 17.40 21.31 26.47
C GLY A 6 15.93 21.22 26.02
N MET A 7 15.77 20.90 24.73
CA MET A 7 14.50 20.63 24.07
C MET A 7 13.77 19.42 24.69
N GLU A 8 13.04 19.63 25.77
CA GLU A 8 11.88 18.81 26.13
C GLU A 8 10.65 19.51 25.55
N LEU A 9 10.57 19.63 24.22
CA LEU A 9 9.59 20.54 23.61
C LEU A 9 8.16 19.98 23.60
N LEU A 10 7.97 18.66 23.60
CA LEU A 10 6.68 17.98 23.79
C LEU A 10 6.91 16.54 24.31
N ASP A 11 6.01 15.99 25.12
CA ASP A 11 5.92 14.55 25.50
C ASP A 11 5.51 13.65 24.31
N LYS A 12 5.90 14.04 23.08
CA LYS A 12 5.56 13.37 21.83
C LYS A 12 6.84 13.09 21.05
N PRO A 13 6.97 11.93 20.39
CA PRO A 13 8.11 11.65 19.54
C PRO A 13 8.25 12.75 18.47
N PHE A 14 9.50 13.08 18.15
CA PHE A 14 9.82 14.02 17.08
C PHE A 14 9.23 13.50 15.75
N PRO A 15 8.72 14.37 14.86
CA PRO A 15 8.15 13.91 13.58
C PRO A 15 9.21 13.19 12.75
N PRO A 16 8.84 12.19 11.94
CA PRO A 16 9.78 11.55 11.03
C PRO A 16 10.41 12.60 10.09
N ILE A 17 11.63 12.37 9.62
CA ILE A 17 12.29 13.25 8.64
C ILE A 17 12.70 12.41 7.45
N PHE A 18 12.34 12.86 6.25
CA PHE A 18 12.65 12.23 4.96
C PHE A 18 13.44 13.23 4.09
N PRO A 19 14.69 13.56 4.48
CA PRO A 19 15.41 14.75 4.02
C PRO A 19 15.76 14.74 2.52
N MET A 20 15.55 13.62 1.84
CA MET A 20 15.81 13.43 0.40
C MET A 20 14.54 13.17 -0.41
N ILE A 21 13.38 13.09 0.24
CA ILE A 21 12.09 12.83 -0.42
C ILE A 21 11.33 14.13 -0.57
N SER A 22 11.09 14.85 0.54
CA SER A 22 10.37 16.12 0.51
C SER A 22 10.72 16.98 1.74
N PRO A 23 11.75 17.84 1.64
CA PRO A 23 12.12 18.77 2.72
C PRO A 23 10.97 19.70 3.13
N ASP A 24 10.11 20.08 2.19
CA ASP A 24 8.95 20.93 2.48
C ASP A 24 7.94 20.20 3.37
N ASN A 25 7.69 18.91 3.12
CA ASN A 25 6.85 18.08 3.97
C ASN A 25 7.49 17.79 5.33
N ASP A 26 8.82 17.72 5.42
CA ASP A 26 9.53 17.65 6.71
C ASP A 26 9.25 18.91 7.55
N TRP A 27 9.37 20.09 6.95
CA TRP A 27 9.06 21.36 7.61
C TRP A 27 7.59 21.49 7.98
N TYR A 28 6.68 21.04 7.11
CA TYR A 28 5.25 21.00 7.40
C TYR A 28 4.94 20.15 8.64
N ARG A 29 5.44 18.92 8.70
CA ARG A 29 5.23 18.04 9.86
C ARG A 29 5.92 18.54 11.12
N PHE A 30 7.07 19.18 11.00
CA PHE A 30 7.71 19.87 12.11
C PHE A 30 6.84 21.00 12.67
N ARG A 31 6.20 21.79 11.80
CA ARG A 31 5.25 22.84 12.19
C ARG A 31 4.03 22.25 12.92
N LEU A 32 3.42 21.21 12.37
CA LEU A 32 2.30 20.49 13.01
C LEU A 32 2.69 19.94 14.38
N TRP A 33 3.90 19.39 14.50
CA TRP A 33 4.42 18.90 15.77
C TRP A 33 4.53 20.03 16.79
N LEU A 34 5.14 21.18 16.44
CA LEU A 34 5.23 22.35 17.33
C LEU A 34 3.86 22.86 17.80
N GLU A 35 2.84 22.75 16.97
CA GLU A 35 1.44 23.13 17.27
C GLU A 35 0.67 22.05 18.05
N GLY A 36 1.27 20.87 18.27
CA GLY A 36 0.63 19.74 18.93
C GLY A 36 -0.43 19.03 18.09
N ALA A 37 -0.51 19.33 16.79
CA ALA A 37 -1.48 18.78 15.86
C ALA A 37 -1.16 17.31 15.48
N PRO A 38 -2.15 16.53 15.01
CA PRO A 38 -1.91 15.19 14.47
C PRO A 38 -0.93 15.24 13.30
N LEU A 39 0.03 14.30 13.30
CA LEU A 39 1.02 14.13 12.24
C LEU A 39 0.60 13.13 11.17
N THR A 40 -0.42 12.32 11.46
CA THR A 40 -1.05 11.38 10.53
C THR A 40 -2.50 11.76 10.31
N MET A 41 -3.05 11.34 9.18
CA MET A 41 -4.48 11.39 8.89
C MET A 41 -4.83 10.31 7.88
N LYS A 42 -6.12 9.98 7.77
CA LYS A 42 -6.56 9.06 6.73
C LYS A 42 -6.40 9.68 5.35
N LEU A 43 -6.00 8.87 4.38
CA LEU A 43 -5.89 9.32 2.98
C LEU A 43 -7.22 9.87 2.46
N ARG A 44 -8.35 9.28 2.87
CA ARG A 44 -9.69 9.80 2.58
C ARG A 44 -9.89 11.24 3.04
N GLU A 45 -9.45 11.55 4.25
CA GLU A 45 -9.57 12.90 4.84
C GLU A 45 -8.64 13.88 4.12
N GLN A 46 -7.43 13.46 3.77
CA GLN A 46 -6.48 14.27 2.99
C GLN A 46 -7.00 14.55 1.58
N ALA A 47 -7.70 13.59 0.98
CA ALA A 47 -8.35 13.71 -0.32
C ALA A 47 -9.69 14.45 -0.28
N GLY A 48 -10.22 14.79 0.91
CA GLY A 48 -11.54 15.40 1.06
C GLY A 48 -12.68 14.49 0.55
N LEU A 49 -12.48 13.18 0.58
CA LEU A 49 -13.42 12.20 0.04
C LEU A 49 -14.48 11.78 1.07
N PRO A 50 -15.75 11.65 0.67
CA PRO A 50 -16.76 11.00 1.51
C PRO A 50 -16.57 9.46 1.52
N PRO A 51 -17.11 8.75 2.53
CA PRO A 51 -17.27 7.31 2.45
C PRO A 51 -18.16 6.91 1.26
N LEU A 52 -18.12 5.64 0.85
CA LEU A 52 -19.10 5.12 -0.10
C LEU A 52 -20.50 5.14 0.52
N GLU A 53 -21.49 5.56 -0.25
CA GLU A 53 -22.90 5.58 0.17
C GLU A 53 -23.58 4.22 0.00
N LYS A 54 -23.08 3.40 -0.92
CA LYS A 54 -23.59 2.06 -1.24
C LYS A 54 -22.51 1.01 -1.07
N ALA A 55 -22.89 -0.20 -0.68
CA ALA A 55 -21.97 -1.33 -0.71
C ALA A 55 -21.65 -1.70 -2.18
N ILE A 56 -20.40 -2.06 -2.47
CA ILE A 56 -19.96 -2.37 -3.84
C ILE A 56 -20.83 -3.43 -4.53
N PRO A 57 -21.29 -4.52 -3.89
CA PRO A 57 -22.19 -5.50 -4.51
C PRO A 57 -23.57 -4.94 -4.92
N GLU A 58 -23.97 -3.79 -4.40
CA GLU A 58 -25.25 -3.14 -4.69
C GLU A 58 -25.13 -2.08 -5.80
N MET A 59 -23.91 -1.83 -6.28
CA MET A 59 -23.62 -0.81 -7.30
C MET A 59 -23.71 -1.42 -8.70
N THR A 60 -24.24 -0.63 -9.63
CA THR A 60 -24.15 -0.91 -11.07
C THR A 60 -22.73 -0.69 -11.59
N GLU A 61 -22.42 -1.24 -12.75
CA GLU A 61 -21.11 -1.04 -13.38
C GLU A 61 -20.80 0.45 -13.61
N GLU A 62 -21.79 1.25 -14.00
CA GLU A 62 -21.62 2.69 -14.20
C GLU A 62 -21.31 3.41 -12.88
N GLU A 63 -22.06 3.12 -11.82
CA GLU A 63 -21.80 3.68 -10.49
C GLU A 63 -20.41 3.33 -9.97
N ILE A 64 -19.91 2.11 -10.25
CA ILE A 64 -18.55 1.70 -9.90
C ILE A 64 -17.53 2.53 -10.67
N ARG A 65 -17.70 2.69 -11.99
CA ARG A 65 -16.79 3.47 -12.83
C ARG A 65 -16.75 4.94 -12.42
N GLU A 66 -17.90 5.54 -12.15
CA GLU A 66 -18.01 6.91 -11.63
C GLU A 66 -17.34 7.06 -10.27
N ALA A 67 -17.57 6.11 -9.35
CA ALA A 67 -16.97 6.11 -8.03
C ALA A 67 -15.44 6.00 -8.06
N ILE A 68 -14.89 5.19 -8.98
CA ILE A 68 -13.44 5.09 -9.22
C ILE A 68 -12.90 6.40 -9.78
N ALA A 69 -13.51 6.92 -10.84
CA ALA A 69 -13.06 8.15 -11.50
C ALA A 69 -13.03 9.34 -10.53
N PHE A 70 -14.11 9.51 -9.75
CA PHE A 70 -14.21 10.55 -8.73
C PHE A 70 -13.10 10.45 -7.68
N ARG A 71 -12.84 9.24 -7.16
CA ARG A 71 -11.81 9.01 -6.14
C ARG A 71 -10.39 9.22 -6.68
N MET A 72 -10.10 8.71 -7.86
CA MET A 72 -8.80 8.88 -8.52
C MET A 72 -8.49 10.34 -8.80
N ASP A 73 -9.49 11.11 -9.26
CA ASP A 73 -9.34 12.55 -9.49
C ASP A 73 -9.10 13.33 -8.18
N ALA A 74 -9.83 13.00 -7.11
CA ALA A 74 -9.62 13.61 -5.80
C ALA A 74 -8.23 13.31 -5.24
N LEU A 75 -7.78 12.06 -5.29
CA LEU A 75 -6.43 11.65 -4.86
C LEU A 75 -5.35 12.40 -5.63
N LYS A 76 -5.47 12.47 -6.96
CA LYS A 76 -4.55 13.23 -7.82
C LYS A 76 -4.50 14.71 -7.46
N LYS A 77 -5.65 15.35 -7.23
CA LYS A 77 -5.73 16.77 -6.83
C LYS A 77 -5.10 17.02 -5.46
N SER A 78 -5.12 16.04 -4.58
CA SER A 78 -4.46 16.07 -3.27
C SER A 78 -2.99 15.64 -3.30
N GLY A 79 -2.38 15.51 -4.48
CA GLY A 79 -0.95 15.19 -4.64
C GLY A 79 -0.60 13.73 -4.32
N ILE A 80 -1.59 12.83 -4.31
CA ILE A 80 -1.42 11.40 -4.08
C ILE A 80 -1.43 10.67 -5.42
N GLY A 81 -0.33 10.03 -5.75
CA GLY A 81 -0.19 9.09 -6.86
C GLY A 81 -0.70 7.71 -6.48
N ILE A 82 -1.32 7.01 -7.43
CA ILE A 82 -1.79 5.64 -7.27
C ILE A 82 -1.15 4.77 -8.36
N TYR A 83 -0.56 3.65 -7.97
CA TYR A 83 0.12 2.70 -8.84
C TYR A 83 -0.38 1.27 -8.58
N LEU A 84 -1.60 0.98 -9.02
CA LEU A 84 -2.21 -0.34 -8.90
C LEU A 84 -2.07 -1.15 -10.19
N GLN A 85 -2.19 -2.46 -10.07
CA GLN A 85 -2.32 -3.35 -11.24
C GLN A 85 -3.60 -3.05 -12.03
N GLU A 86 -3.72 -3.62 -13.23
CA GLU A 86 -4.97 -3.60 -13.98
C GLU A 86 -5.96 -4.59 -13.35
N LEU A 87 -6.89 -4.09 -12.56
CA LEU A 87 -7.84 -4.88 -11.77
C LEU A 87 -9.26 -4.79 -12.37
N PRO A 88 -10.11 -5.82 -12.16
CA PRO A 88 -11.55 -5.69 -12.41
C PRO A 88 -12.14 -4.49 -11.65
N PRO A 89 -13.07 -3.71 -12.22
CA PRO A 89 -13.56 -2.48 -11.58
C PRO A 89 -14.06 -2.64 -10.15
N PRO A 90 -14.83 -3.69 -9.78
CA PRO A 90 -15.23 -3.88 -8.39
C PRO A 90 -14.04 -4.06 -7.44
N ILE A 91 -13.02 -4.81 -7.86
CA ILE A 91 -11.79 -5.05 -7.10
C ILE A 91 -10.95 -3.77 -7.00
N LEU A 92 -10.86 -3.00 -8.08
CA LEU A 92 -10.19 -1.70 -8.06
C LEU A 92 -10.85 -0.76 -7.05
N LEU A 93 -12.19 -0.68 -7.03
CA LEU A 93 -12.91 0.14 -6.07
C LEU A 93 -12.72 -0.37 -4.63
N MET A 94 -12.70 -1.69 -4.41
CA MET A 94 -12.36 -2.27 -3.10
C MET A 94 -10.96 -1.85 -2.65
N ALA A 95 -9.95 -2.03 -3.51
CA ALA A 95 -8.56 -1.67 -3.21
C ALA A 95 -8.41 -0.18 -2.90
N LEU A 96 -9.04 0.69 -3.69
CA LEU A 96 -9.08 2.13 -3.40
C LEU A 96 -9.73 2.43 -2.05
N CYS A 97 -10.84 1.76 -1.70
CA CYS A 97 -11.49 1.99 -0.42
C CYS A 97 -10.65 1.52 0.77
N GLU A 98 -9.92 0.41 0.65
CA GLU A 98 -8.98 -0.03 1.69
C GLU A 98 -7.85 0.97 1.87
N MET A 99 -7.21 1.39 0.77
CA MET A 99 -6.13 2.39 0.80
C MET A 99 -6.60 3.72 1.41
N LEU A 100 -7.82 4.16 1.07
CA LEU A 100 -8.37 5.42 1.59
C LEU A 100 -8.53 5.43 3.12
N GLU A 101 -8.63 4.27 3.75
CA GLU A 101 -8.74 4.15 5.21
C GLU A 101 -7.38 4.03 5.91
N GLU A 102 -6.28 3.90 5.16
CA GLU A 102 -4.92 3.92 5.72
C GLU A 102 -4.59 5.30 6.30
N GLU A 103 -3.94 5.30 7.46
CA GLU A 103 -3.35 6.50 8.05
C GLU A 103 -1.93 6.69 7.52
N THR A 104 -1.68 7.83 6.89
CA THR A 104 -0.36 8.22 6.39
C THR A 104 0.10 9.50 7.07
N GLU A 105 1.40 9.79 7.03
CA GLU A 105 1.90 11.09 7.45
C GLU A 105 1.26 12.20 6.61
N ARG A 106 0.86 13.26 7.29
CA ARG A 106 0.24 14.43 6.67
C ARG A 106 1.25 15.14 5.79
N MET A 107 0.77 15.61 4.64
CA MET A 107 1.59 16.35 3.69
C MET A 107 0.87 17.59 3.17
N GLU A 108 1.67 18.53 2.69
CA GLU A 108 1.27 19.74 1.98
C GLU A 108 1.78 19.61 0.53
N GLY A 109 0.87 19.45 -0.43
CA GLY A 109 1.21 19.25 -1.85
C GLY A 109 1.43 17.78 -2.23
N GLU A 110 2.38 17.53 -3.13
CA GLU A 110 2.70 16.19 -3.64
C GLU A 110 3.59 15.41 -2.67
N GLY A 111 3.42 14.09 -2.57
CA GLY A 111 4.44 13.30 -1.88
C GLY A 111 4.25 11.79 -1.81
N TRP A 112 3.02 11.27 -1.83
CA TRP A 112 2.77 9.84 -1.67
C TRP A 112 2.45 9.24 -3.02
N THR A 113 3.17 8.20 -3.40
CA THR A 113 2.75 7.27 -4.43
C THR A 113 2.44 5.96 -3.75
N LEU A 114 1.19 5.51 -3.85
CA LEU A 114 0.71 4.32 -3.16
C LEU A 114 0.48 3.22 -4.19
N ASP A 115 1.00 2.03 -3.93
CA ASP A 115 0.90 0.88 -4.81
C ASP A 115 -0.04 -0.22 -4.27
N GLY A 116 -0.65 0.01 -3.11
CA GLY A 116 -1.56 -0.95 -2.46
C GLY A 116 -0.90 -2.27 -2.08
N CYS A 117 0.43 -2.30 -1.93
CA CYS A 117 1.20 -3.49 -1.60
C CYS A 117 1.72 -3.43 -0.15
N SER A 118 1.24 -4.33 0.71
CA SER A 118 1.74 -4.47 2.09
C SER A 118 2.99 -5.35 2.20
N GLY A 119 3.39 -6.02 1.11
CA GLY A 119 4.39 -7.08 1.11
C GLY A 119 3.87 -8.47 1.54
N TYR A 120 2.59 -8.59 1.94
CA TYR A 120 1.95 -9.85 2.30
C TYR A 120 0.94 -10.29 1.23
N CYS A 121 1.34 -11.21 0.34
CA CYS A 121 0.51 -11.59 -0.81
C CYS A 121 -0.83 -12.24 -0.45
N PRO A 122 -0.95 -13.15 0.55
CA PRO A 122 -2.22 -13.80 0.86
C PRO A 122 -3.34 -12.83 1.24
N GLY A 123 -2.99 -11.64 1.78
CA GLY A 123 -3.93 -10.57 2.10
C GLY A 123 -4.13 -9.52 1.00
N CYS A 124 -3.53 -9.68 -0.18
CA CYS A 124 -3.52 -8.64 -1.21
C CYS A 124 -4.61 -8.87 -2.27
N LEU A 125 -5.48 -7.87 -2.49
CA LEU A 125 -6.50 -7.89 -3.56
C LEU A 125 -5.90 -7.96 -4.96
N GLN A 126 -4.67 -7.46 -5.11
CA GLN A 126 -3.97 -7.44 -6.40
C GLN A 126 -3.26 -8.76 -6.70
N ARG A 127 -3.17 -9.69 -5.73
CA ARG A 127 -2.38 -10.92 -5.85
C ARG A 127 -2.61 -11.67 -7.18
N PRO A 128 -3.86 -11.89 -7.65
CA PRO A 128 -4.09 -12.63 -8.90
C PRO A 128 -3.55 -11.93 -10.15
N TRP A 129 -3.37 -10.60 -10.11
CA TRP A 129 -2.93 -9.78 -11.23
C TRP A 129 -1.53 -9.17 -11.02
N CYS A 130 -0.87 -9.51 -9.92
CA CYS A 130 0.47 -9.03 -9.58
C CYS A 130 1.51 -10.11 -9.90
N ASN A 131 2.54 -9.77 -10.67
CA ASN A 131 3.61 -10.70 -11.04
C ASN A 131 4.22 -11.39 -9.81
N THR A 132 4.62 -10.60 -8.80
CA THR A 132 5.17 -11.14 -7.55
C THR A 132 4.16 -12.03 -6.82
N GLY A 133 2.88 -11.65 -6.80
CA GLY A 133 1.81 -12.42 -6.16
C GLY A 133 1.50 -13.74 -6.86
N GLN A 134 1.74 -13.82 -8.17
CA GLN A 134 1.61 -15.03 -8.98
C GLN A 134 2.83 -15.96 -8.87
N SER A 135 3.99 -15.44 -8.47
CA SER A 135 5.24 -16.19 -8.45
C SER A 135 5.64 -16.66 -7.05
N LEU A 136 5.35 -15.89 -6.00
CA LEU A 136 5.74 -16.26 -4.64
C LEU A 136 4.79 -17.28 -4.02
N GLY A 137 5.36 -18.38 -3.52
CA GLY A 137 4.66 -19.33 -2.68
C GLY A 137 4.65 -18.92 -1.20
N TRP A 138 3.50 -19.06 -0.55
CA TRP A 138 3.25 -18.73 0.85
C TRP A 138 2.78 -19.96 1.64
N ALA A 139 2.85 -19.91 2.98
CA ALA A 139 2.43 -21.03 3.82
C ALA A 139 0.95 -21.37 3.63
N GLU A 140 0.12 -20.33 3.48
CA GLU A 140 -1.32 -20.40 3.23
C GLU A 140 -1.65 -21.11 1.91
N ASP A 141 -0.76 -21.04 0.92
CA ASP A 141 -0.95 -21.73 -0.36
C ASP A 141 -0.80 -23.25 -0.21
N ASN A 142 0.05 -23.70 0.73
CA ASN A 142 0.21 -25.12 1.03
C ASN A 142 -1.04 -25.71 1.67
N GLU A 143 -1.68 -24.95 2.56
CA GLU A 143 -2.95 -25.35 3.19
C GLU A 143 -4.10 -25.35 2.18
N ALA A 144 -4.11 -24.40 1.25
CA ALA A 144 -5.10 -24.29 0.20
C ALA A 144 -4.89 -25.29 -0.97
N GLY A 145 -3.70 -25.88 -1.11
CA GLY A 145 -3.34 -26.75 -2.23
C GLY A 145 -3.13 -25.99 -3.56
N GLY A 146 -2.89 -24.69 -3.50
CA GLY A 146 -2.79 -23.76 -4.63
C GLY A 146 -2.80 -22.31 -4.11
N MET A 147 -2.81 -21.31 -5.01
CA MET A 147 -2.81 -19.91 -4.58
C MET A 147 -3.96 -19.59 -3.61
N HIS A 148 -3.62 -19.21 -2.37
CA HIS A 148 -4.56 -18.71 -1.39
C HIS A 148 -5.07 -17.32 -1.80
N LEU A 149 -6.39 -17.15 -1.75
CA LEU A 149 -7.06 -15.92 -2.14
C LEU A 149 -8.01 -15.44 -1.04
N ARG A 150 -8.06 -14.12 -0.92
CA ARG A 150 -9.13 -13.41 -0.20
C ARG A 150 -10.50 -13.82 -0.70
N ALA A 151 -11.47 -13.93 0.22
CA ALA A 151 -12.82 -14.37 -0.09
C ALA A 151 -13.50 -13.47 -1.14
N GLU A 152 -13.22 -12.17 -1.10
CA GLU A 152 -13.74 -11.15 -2.02
C GLU A 152 -13.30 -11.37 -3.48
N LEU A 153 -12.25 -12.15 -3.70
CA LEU A 153 -11.73 -12.43 -5.05
C LEU A 153 -12.36 -13.67 -5.69
N GLN A 154 -13.04 -14.52 -4.92
CA GLN A 154 -13.52 -15.83 -5.38
C GLN A 154 -14.46 -15.74 -6.59
N ASP A 155 -15.25 -14.67 -6.68
CA ASP A 155 -16.17 -14.44 -7.80
C ASP A 155 -15.48 -13.88 -9.06
N PHE A 156 -14.23 -13.42 -8.93
CA PHE A 156 -13.50 -12.69 -9.99
C PHE A 156 -12.38 -13.50 -10.63
N VAL A 157 -12.04 -14.65 -10.05
CA VAL A 157 -10.95 -15.51 -10.50
C VAL A 157 -11.46 -16.94 -10.66
N SER A 158 -11.06 -17.62 -11.74
CA SER A 158 -11.30 -19.06 -11.83
C SER A 158 -10.42 -19.80 -10.81
N MET A 159 -10.91 -20.93 -10.28
CA MET A 159 -10.36 -21.73 -9.16
C MET A 159 -8.87 -22.15 -9.23
N ASN A 160 -8.08 -21.70 -10.19
CA ASN A 160 -6.66 -22.04 -10.25
C ASN A 160 -5.81 -20.88 -10.82
N PRO A 161 -5.45 -19.88 -10.01
CA PRO A 161 -4.60 -18.78 -10.49
C PRO A 161 -3.16 -19.25 -10.78
N GLN A 162 -2.58 -20.13 -9.96
CA GLN A 162 -1.36 -20.90 -10.24
C GLN A 162 -1.35 -22.19 -9.40
N PRO A 163 -0.99 -23.35 -9.99
CA PRO A 163 -0.75 -24.59 -9.24
C PRO A 163 0.43 -24.46 -8.28
N LYS A 164 0.41 -25.23 -7.19
CA LYS A 164 1.48 -25.25 -6.18
C LYS A 164 2.86 -25.54 -6.79
N GLU A 165 2.93 -26.44 -7.77
CA GLU A 165 4.18 -26.86 -8.41
C GLU A 165 4.89 -25.69 -9.13
N VAL A 166 4.11 -24.73 -9.65
CA VAL A 166 4.66 -23.52 -10.30
C VAL A 166 5.25 -22.57 -9.25
N LEU A 167 4.56 -22.40 -8.12
CA LEU A 167 5.02 -21.54 -7.01
C LEU A 167 6.30 -22.09 -6.37
N ASP A 168 6.34 -23.41 -6.15
CA ASP A 168 7.52 -24.08 -5.57
C ASP A 168 8.75 -23.93 -6.49
N ALA A 169 8.56 -24.11 -7.81
CA ALA A 169 9.65 -23.96 -8.78
C ALA A 169 10.25 -22.54 -8.79
N PHE A 170 9.42 -21.51 -8.68
CA PHE A 170 9.91 -20.13 -8.61
C PHE A 170 10.69 -19.85 -7.31
N ASN A 171 10.20 -20.37 -6.18
CA ASN A 171 10.89 -20.22 -4.90
C ASN A 171 12.27 -20.90 -4.92
N GLU A 172 12.39 -22.08 -5.53
CA GLU A 172 13.68 -22.76 -5.70
C GLU A 172 14.67 -21.94 -6.54
N GLU A 173 14.23 -21.36 -7.66
CA GLU A 173 15.04 -20.47 -8.49
C GLU A 173 15.53 -19.24 -7.71
N LEU A 174 14.62 -18.59 -6.96
CA LEU A 174 14.97 -17.44 -6.13
C LEU A 174 15.99 -17.81 -5.03
N GLU A 175 15.85 -18.97 -4.41
CA GLU A 175 16.83 -19.45 -3.43
C GLU A 175 18.20 -19.77 -4.04
N GLU A 176 18.25 -20.26 -5.28
CA GLU A 176 19.50 -20.44 -6.02
C GLU A 176 20.16 -19.10 -6.33
N ASP A 177 19.40 -18.11 -6.81
CA ASP A 177 19.90 -16.76 -7.07
C ASP A 177 20.44 -16.09 -5.80
N ILE A 178 19.71 -16.19 -4.69
CA ILE A 178 20.15 -15.67 -3.38
C ILE A 178 21.44 -16.38 -2.93
N ARG A 179 21.53 -17.70 -3.11
CA ARG A 179 22.76 -18.46 -2.80
C ARG A 179 23.92 -18.00 -3.66
N GLY A 180 23.69 -17.82 -4.97
CA GLY A 180 24.66 -17.31 -5.92
C GLY A 180 25.19 -15.93 -5.51
N PHE A 181 24.30 -15.00 -5.19
CA PHE A 181 24.65 -13.66 -4.72
C PHE A 181 25.47 -13.69 -3.42
N ARG A 182 25.03 -14.48 -2.43
CA ARG A 182 25.74 -14.63 -1.15
C ARG A 182 27.13 -15.24 -1.29
N SER A 183 27.32 -16.13 -2.27
CA SER A 183 28.61 -16.76 -2.58
C SER A 183 29.55 -15.86 -3.40
N ALA A 184 29.01 -14.87 -4.11
CA ALA A 184 29.76 -13.90 -4.90
C ALA A 184 30.20 -12.67 -4.10
N ASP A 185 29.71 -12.49 -2.86
CA ASP A 185 30.08 -11.37 -2.00
C ASP A 185 31.47 -11.59 -1.38
N PRO A 186 32.50 -10.80 -1.75
CA PRO A 186 33.90 -11.03 -1.34
C PRO A 186 34.16 -10.80 0.16
N LYS A 187 33.13 -10.43 0.95
CA LYS A 187 33.20 -10.29 2.41
C LYS A 187 32.90 -11.57 3.17
N ASN A 188 32.48 -12.65 2.50
CA ASN A 188 32.15 -13.95 3.12
C ASN A 188 33.17 -15.07 2.80
N ASN A 189 34.37 -14.74 2.31
CA ASN A 189 35.50 -15.67 2.17
C ASN A 189 36.69 -15.21 3.01
#